data_AF-A0A6L9EBL1-F1
#
_entry.id   AF-A0A6L9EBL1-F1
#
_cell.length_a   1.000
_cell.length_b   1.000
_cell.length_c   1.000
_cell.angle_alpha   90.00
_cell.angle_beta   90.00
_cell.angle_gamma   90.00
#
_symmetry.space_group_name_H-M   'P 1'
#
loop_
_entity.id
_entity.type
_entity.pdbx_description
1 polymer ?
#
loop_
_entity_poly.entity_id
_entity_poly.type
_entity_poly.pdbx_seq_one_letter_code
_entity_poly.pdbx_strand_id
1 'polypeptide(L)' 'MKRNRCLNCGRVILRLLDFGTNRDLSVNTDYCRHCLHRGQMKDLKTYKSRAVLHG' A
#
# COMPACT_ATOMS: atom_id res chain seq x y z
N MET A 1 -14.80 1.33 11.88
CA MET A 1 -13.37 1.69 11.97
C MET A 1 -12.70 1.41 10.63
N LYS A 2 -12.32 2.44 9.87
CA LYS A 2 -11.62 2.25 8.59
C LYS A 2 -10.23 1.66 8.92
N ARG A 3 -9.94 0.47 8.43
CA ARG A 3 -8.64 -0.18 8.66
C ARG A 3 -7.63 0.51 7.74
N ASN A 4 -6.64 1.20 8.30
CA ASN A 4 -5.57 1.86 7.55
C ASN A 4 -4.62 0.81 6.96
N ARG A 5 -5.09 -0.03 6.05
CA ARG A 5 -4.32 -1.13 5.44
C ARG A 5 -4.31 -0.93 3.94
N CYS A 6 -3.12 -0.92 3.35
CA CYS A 6 -2.96 -0.86 1.90
C CYS A 6 -3.60 -2.09 1.25
N LEU A 7 -4.52 -1.89 0.31
CA LEU A 7 -5.22 -2.97 -0.39
C LEU A 7 -4.30 -3.80 -1.31
N ASN A 8 -3.18 -3.22 -1.77
CA ASN A 8 -2.23 -3.92 -2.64
C ASN A 8 -1.18 -4.73 -1.87
N CYS A 9 -0.51 -4.12 -0.89
CA CYS A 9 0.61 -4.76 -0.19
C CYS A 9 0.29 -5.24 1.22
N GLY A 10 -0.92 -4.98 1.73
CA GLY A 10 -1.36 -5.42 3.06
C GLY A 10 -0.71 -4.71 4.25
N ARG A 11 0.20 -3.74 4.01
CA ARG A 11 0.86 -2.98 5.09
C ARG A 11 -0.12 -2.04 5.80
N VAL A 12 0.04 -1.91 7.11
CA VAL A 12 -0.66 -0.89 7.90
C VAL A 12 -0.03 0.47 7.65
N ILE A 13 -0.85 1.49 7.39
CA ILE A 13 -0.47 2.86 7.13
C ILE A 13 -0.70 3.65 8.42
N LEU A 14 0.38 4.09 9.07
CA LEU A 14 0.31 4.74 10.38
C LEU A 14 0.33 6.27 10.30
N ARG A 15 0.98 6.83 9.27
CA ARG A 15 1.16 8.28 9.10
C ARG A 15 0.45 8.75 7.85
N LEU A 16 -0.08 9.98 7.88
CA LEU A 16 -0.74 10.59 6.72
C LEU A 16 0.18 10.63 5.48
N LEU A 17 1.48 10.87 5.71
CA LEU A 17 2.52 10.96 4.67
C LEU A 17 2.83 9.62 3.98
N ASP A 18 2.37 8.50 4.54
CA ASP A 18 2.58 7.16 4.00
C ASP A 18 1.43 6.71 3.10
N PHE A 19 0.32 7.47 3.04
CA PHE A 19 -0.78 7.21 2.12
C PHE A 19 -0.40 7.50 0.66
N GLY A 20 -1.07 6.80 -0.24
CA GLY A 20 -0.92 6.96 -1.67
C GLY A 20 -1.41 8.33 -2.14
N THR A 21 -1.11 8.64 -3.39
CA THR A 21 -1.56 9.89 -4.01
C THR A 21 -2.25 9.58 -5.33
N ASN A 22 -3.45 10.09 -5.52
CA ASN A 22 -4.20 9.99 -6.78
C ASN A 22 -3.56 10.89 -7.86
N ARG A 23 -4.09 10.83 -9.09
CA ARG A 23 -3.57 11.61 -10.22
C ARG A 23 -3.76 13.12 -10.02
N ASP A 24 -4.84 13.52 -9.37
CA ASP A 24 -5.19 14.89 -8.99
C ASP A 24 -4.47 15.39 -7.73
N LEU A 25 -3.46 14.65 -7.25
CA LEU A 25 -2.67 14.95 -6.04
C LEU A 25 -3.43 14.82 -4.72
N SER A 26 -4.70 14.42 -4.72
CA SER A 26 -5.42 14.06 -3.49
C SER A 26 -4.84 12.82 -2.81
N VAL A 27 -5.02 12.76 -1.48
CA VAL A 27 -4.60 11.62 -0.66
C VAL A 27 -5.50 10.42 -0.94
N ASN A 28 -4.90 9.27 -1.18
CA ASN A 28 -5.59 8.00 -1.35
C ASN A 28 -5.54 7.20 -0.04
N THR A 29 -6.70 6.90 0.56
CA THR A 29 -6.77 6.16 1.85
C THR A 29 -6.70 4.64 1.71
N ASP A 30 -6.69 4.13 0.49
CA ASP A 30 -6.78 2.70 0.20
C ASP A 30 -5.42 2.08 -0.13
N TYR A 31 -4.48 2.89 -0.61
CA TYR A 31 -3.13 2.47 -0.99
C TYR A 31 -2.07 3.29 -0.23
N CYS A 32 -0.87 2.74 -0.06
CA CYS A 32 0.27 3.48 0.46
C CYS A 32 1.06 4.15 -0.68
N ARG A 33 1.88 5.15 -0.36
CA ARG A 33 2.74 5.88 -1.31
C ARG A 33 3.71 5.00 -2.10
N HIS A 34 4.01 3.80 -1.58
CA HIS A 34 4.86 2.84 -2.26
C HIS A 34 4.11 2.08 -3.36
N CYS A 35 2.81 1.84 -3.17
CA CYS A 35 1.97 1.14 -4.15
C CYS A 35 1.28 2.09 -5.12
N LEU A 36 0.89 3.29 -4.68
CA LEU A 36 0.22 4.29 -5.51
C LEU A 36 0.89 5.66 -5.32
N HIS A 37 1.47 6.19 -6.39
CA HIS A 37 2.06 7.53 -6.38
C HIS A 37 1.64 8.32 -7.62
N ARG A 38 0.98 9.46 -7.41
CA ARG A 38 0.47 10.35 -8.46
C ARG A 38 -0.38 9.61 -9.50
N GLY A 39 -1.26 8.71 -9.04
CA GLY A 39 -2.12 7.89 -9.90
C GLY A 39 -1.42 6.73 -10.60
N GLN A 40 -0.12 6.52 -10.38
CA GLN A 40 0.61 5.39 -10.93
C GLN A 40 0.69 4.26 -9.91
N MET A 41 0.13 3.10 -10.28
CA MET A 41 0.27 1.88 -9.51
C MET A 41 1.65 1.26 -9.75
N LYS A 42 2.38 1.00 -8.67
CA LYS A 42 3.60 0.20 -8.69
C LYS A 42 3.21 -1.25 -8.38
N ASP A 43 3.50 -2.14 -9.31
CA ASP A 43 3.40 -3.59 -9.12
C ASP A 43 4.51 -4.07 -8.17
N LEU A 44 4.41 -3.67 -6.90
CA LEU A 44 5.16 -4.29 -5.83
C LEU A 44 4.41 -5.56 -5.50
N LYS A 45 4.66 -6.62 -6.29
CA LYS A 45 4.22 -7.97 -5.92
C LYS A 45 4.63 -8.18 -4.49
N THR A 46 3.60 -8.38 -3.68
CA THR A 46 3.61 -8.41 -2.24
C THR A 46 4.86 -9.10 -1.72
N TYR A 47 5.46 -8.56 -0.66
CA TYR A 47 6.32 -9.30 0.26
C TYR A 47 5.43 -10.40 0.88
N LYS A 48 5.06 -11.42 0.08
CA LYS A 48 4.40 -12.64 0.56
C LYS A 48 5.37 -13.17 1.61
N SER A 49 4.91 -13.14 2.84
CA SER A 49 5.49 -13.85 3.97
C SER A 49 6.21 -15.11 3.50
N ARG A 50 7.51 -15.13 3.76
CA ARG A 50 8.36 -16.30 3.85
C ARG A 50 7.64 -17.33 4.71
N ALA A 51 6.89 -18.22 4.05
CA ALA A 51 6.24 -19.38 4.63
C ALA A 51 6.27 -20.51 3.59
N VAL A 52 7.47 -20.86 3.16
CA VAL A 52 7.81 -22.25 2.86
C VAL A 52 9.05 -22.52 3.69
N LEU A 53 8.80 -22.85 4.96
CA LEU A 53 9.73 -23.67 5.73
C LEU A 53 9.78 -25.03 5.05
N HIS A 54 10.99 -25.58 5.03
CA HIS A 54 11.31 -26.92 4.58
C HIS A 54 10.30 -27.97 5.07
N GLY A 55 9.92 -28.85 4.16
CA GLY A 55 9.26 -30.13 4.40
C GLY A 55 9.59 -31.04 3.25
#